data_AF-A0A1J5K7P8-F1
#
_entry.id   AF-A0A1J5K7P8-F1
#
_cell.length_a   1.000
_cell.length_b   1.000
_cell.length_c   1.000
_cell.angle_alpha   90.00
_cell.angle_beta   90.00
_cell.angle_gamma   90.00
#
_symmetry.space_group_name_H-M   'P 1'
#
loop_
_entity.id
_entity.type
_entity.pdbx_description
1 polymer ?
#
loop_
_entity_poly.entity_id
_entity_poly.type
_entity_poly.pdbx_seq_one_letter_code
_entity_poly.pdbx_strand_id
1 'polypeptide(L)'
;MCMKLALLLSLFLLTTPTIASKFQFNFNVGQDTADDGEDRSGTASLVRFGLSTSPASMFRWNTAFTYQTGSNAFSQGDFTLGPYIYPLAYMGRKTPGQPFIYAEGKIGFGTLAKKSRTDTGFGMGAGIDLQMFKHSGVTFSVEQHSASEASTRLWLGFYWR
;
A
#
# COMPACT_ATOMS: atom_id res chain seq x y z
N MET A 1 -16.02 14.13 -5.51
CA MET A 1 -15.32 15.32 -4.97
C MET A 1 -14.04 14.99 -4.17
N CYS A 2 -13.88 13.80 -3.58
CA CYS A 2 -12.67 13.42 -2.80
C CYS A 2 -11.35 13.34 -3.58
N MET A 3 -11.36 13.01 -4.88
CA MET A 3 -10.13 12.77 -5.66
C MET A 3 -9.27 14.04 -5.83
N LYS A 4 -9.88 15.23 -5.85
CA LYS A 4 -9.17 16.51 -5.96
C LYS A 4 -8.43 16.89 -4.69
N LEU A 5 -8.95 16.48 -3.52
CA LEU A 5 -8.35 16.79 -2.23
C LEU A 5 -7.14 15.89 -1.93
N ALA A 6 -7.22 14.59 -2.28
CA ALA A 6 -6.11 13.66 -2.17
C ALA A 6 -4.93 14.04 -3.09
N LEU A 7 -5.22 14.51 -4.30
CA LEU A 7 -4.22 15.01 -5.24
C LEU A 7 -3.59 16.34 -4.77
N LEU A 8 -4.37 17.23 -4.13
CA LEU A 8 -3.85 18.47 -3.55
C LEU A 8 -2.94 18.20 -2.35
N LEU A 9 -3.31 17.23 -1.50
CA LEU A 9 -2.54 16.88 -0.30
C LEU A 9 -1.21 16.20 -0.67
N SER A 10 -1.19 15.38 -1.72
CA SER A 10 0.04 14.78 -2.25
C SER A 10 0.93 15.83 -2.94
N LEU A 11 0.37 16.79 -3.68
CA LEU A 11 1.14 17.91 -4.22
C LEU A 11 1.74 18.81 -3.13
N PHE A 12 1.04 19.03 -2.01
CA PHE A 12 1.53 19.89 -0.92
C PHE A 12 2.66 19.23 -0.11
N LEU A 13 2.68 17.91 0.01
CA LEU A 13 3.78 17.16 0.64
C LEU A 13 5.04 17.06 -0.25
N LEU A 14 4.89 17.27 -1.56
CA LEU A 14 5.98 17.23 -2.55
C LEU A 14 6.82 18.53 -2.57
N THR A 15 6.38 19.63 -1.95
CA THR A 15 7.05 20.96 -2.05
C THR A 15 7.96 21.31 -0.86
N THR A 16 8.04 20.47 0.18
CA THR A 16 8.93 20.72 1.33
C THR A 16 10.18 19.83 1.29
N PRO A 17 11.34 20.33 0.81
CA PRO A 17 12.56 19.54 0.61
C PRO A 17 13.18 18.98 1.91
N THR A 18 12.81 19.52 3.08
CA THR A 18 13.32 19.08 4.40
C THR A 18 12.65 17.82 4.95
N ILE A 19 11.45 17.45 4.48
CA ILE A 19 10.71 16.27 4.93
C ILE A 19 11.01 15.06 4.03
N ALA A 20 11.27 15.28 2.74
CA ALA A 20 11.51 14.23 1.75
C ALA A 20 12.62 13.24 2.17
N SER A 21 13.70 13.69 2.81
CA SER A 21 14.82 12.81 3.20
C SER A 21 14.52 11.85 4.36
N LYS A 22 13.41 12.06 5.08
CA LYS A 22 13.03 11.26 6.26
C LYS A 22 11.95 10.22 5.96
N PHE A 23 11.33 10.29 4.78
CA PHE A 23 10.22 9.44 4.41
C PHE A 23 10.44 8.80 3.03
N GLN A 24 9.79 7.66 2.82
CA GLN A 24 9.62 7.06 1.50
C GLN A 24 8.14 7.18 1.14
N PHE A 25 7.86 7.70 -0.03
CA PHE A 25 6.51 7.76 -0.58
C PHE A 25 6.34 6.63 -1.57
N ASN A 26 5.16 6.01 -1.54
CA ASN A 26 4.84 4.86 -2.38
C ASN A 26 3.52 5.11 -3.10
N PHE A 27 3.52 4.91 -4.41
CA PHE A 27 2.31 4.85 -5.22
C PHE A 27 2.24 3.46 -5.83
N ASN A 28 1.21 2.68 -5.50
CA ASN A 28 1.04 1.33 -6.01
C ASN A 28 -0.30 1.20 -6.72
N VAL A 29 -0.31 0.45 -7.81
CA VAL A 29 -1.50 -0.08 -8.45
C VAL A 29 -1.52 -1.58 -8.26
N GLY A 30 -2.69 -2.17 -8.26
CA GLY A 30 -2.79 -3.59 -7.94
C GLY A 30 -4.10 -4.24 -8.30
N GLN A 31 -4.16 -5.51 -7.97
CA GLN A 31 -5.33 -6.35 -8.09
C GLN A 31 -5.63 -6.97 -6.73
N ASP A 32 -6.91 -7.11 -6.42
CA ASP A 32 -7.43 -7.74 -5.21
C ASP A 32 -8.36 -8.87 -5.63
N THR A 33 -7.93 -10.11 -5.45
CA THR A 33 -8.71 -11.30 -5.81
C THR A 33 -9.23 -11.93 -4.53
N ALA A 34 -10.55 -11.92 -4.35
CA ALA A 34 -11.20 -12.56 -3.21
C ALA A 34 -10.90 -14.06 -3.19
N ASP A 35 -10.76 -14.62 -1.99
CA ASP A 35 -10.55 -16.05 -1.81
C ASP A 35 -11.86 -16.83 -2.10
N ASP A 36 -11.74 -18.15 -2.28
CA ASP A 36 -12.91 -18.99 -2.57
C ASP A 36 -13.92 -18.97 -1.42
N GLY A 37 -15.19 -18.71 -1.73
CA GLY A 37 -16.28 -18.67 -0.75
C GLY A 37 -16.65 -17.28 -0.23
N GLU A 38 -15.95 -16.23 -0.68
CA GLU A 38 -16.24 -14.84 -0.34
C GLU A 38 -17.41 -14.25 -1.14
N ASP A 39 -18.05 -13.22 -0.58
CA ASP A 39 -19.25 -12.59 -1.16
C ASP A 39 -18.97 -11.89 -2.50
N ARG A 40 -17.76 -11.34 -2.66
CA ARG A 40 -17.35 -10.66 -3.89
C ARG A 40 -16.92 -11.66 -4.96
N SER A 41 -17.72 -11.77 -6.02
CA SER A 41 -17.37 -12.51 -7.22
C SER A 41 -16.39 -11.74 -8.12
N GLY A 42 -15.09 -11.99 -7.99
CA GLY A 42 -14.05 -11.58 -8.97
C GLY A 42 -13.04 -10.53 -8.48
N THR A 43 -12.06 -10.24 -9.33
CA THR A 43 -10.92 -9.36 -9.02
C THR A 43 -11.29 -7.87 -9.05
N ALA A 44 -10.89 -7.13 -8.03
CA ALA A 44 -11.00 -5.69 -7.92
C ALA A 44 -9.67 -5.00 -8.26
N SER A 45 -9.75 -3.77 -8.75
CA SER A 45 -8.59 -2.93 -9.01
C SER A 45 -8.24 -2.11 -7.77
N LEU A 46 -6.95 -1.93 -7.52
CA LEU A 46 -6.40 -1.23 -6.37
C LEU A 46 -5.56 -0.02 -6.79
N VAL A 47 -5.65 1.05 -6.00
CA VAL A 47 -4.69 2.16 -6.00
C VAL A 47 -4.33 2.50 -4.57
N ARG A 48 -3.04 2.58 -4.25
CA ARG A 48 -2.52 2.81 -2.90
C ARG A 48 -1.52 3.93 -2.87
N PHE A 49 -1.70 4.84 -1.93
CA PHE A 49 -0.77 5.91 -1.58
C PHE A 49 -0.22 5.64 -0.18
N GLY A 50 1.09 5.43 -0.07
CA GLY A 50 1.75 5.08 1.17
C GLY A 50 2.85 6.07 1.55
N LEU A 51 3.09 6.20 2.85
CA LEU A 51 4.19 6.94 3.44
C LEU A 51 4.88 6.05 4.46
N SER A 52 6.16 5.79 4.28
CA SER A 52 6.98 5.00 5.18
C SER A 52 8.05 5.87 5.84
N THR A 53 8.41 5.57 7.08
CA THR A 53 9.52 6.22 7.80
C THR A 53 10.87 5.84 7.19
N SER A 54 11.94 6.48 7.70
CA SER A 54 13.29 6.51 7.12
C SER A 54 13.74 5.25 6.35
N PRO A 55 14.10 5.39 5.06
CA PRO A 55 14.57 4.28 4.25
C PRO A 55 15.94 3.72 4.67
N ALA A 56 16.68 4.41 5.55
CA ALA A 56 17.95 3.93 6.08
C ALA A 56 17.78 2.88 7.20
N SER A 57 16.56 2.68 7.69
CA SER A 57 16.27 1.78 8.80
C SER A 57 15.71 0.43 8.32
N MET A 58 16.07 -0.62 9.06
CA MET A 58 15.49 -1.96 8.89
C MET A 58 14.01 -1.97 9.24
N PHE A 59 13.62 -1.31 10.34
CA PHE A 59 12.24 -1.23 10.81
C PHE A 59 11.63 0.09 10.38
N ARG A 60 10.58 0.03 9.57
CA ARG A 60 9.87 1.21 9.09
C ARG A 60 8.41 1.14 9.48
N TRP A 61 7.85 2.26 9.91
CA TRP A 61 6.40 2.41 10.01
C TRP A 61 5.87 2.87 8.68
N ASN A 62 4.86 2.18 8.16
CA ASN A 62 4.13 2.58 6.98
C ASN A 62 2.70 2.95 7.35
N THR A 63 2.22 4.06 6.81
CA THR A 63 0.79 4.38 6.74
C THR A 63 0.37 4.46 5.28
N ALA A 64 -0.83 4.02 4.94
CA ALA A 64 -1.32 4.15 3.58
C ALA A 64 -2.83 4.36 3.51
N PHE A 65 -3.26 4.94 2.40
CA PHE A 65 -4.63 4.90 1.94
C PHE A 65 -4.71 4.09 0.66
N THR A 66 -5.60 3.09 0.65
CA THR A 66 -5.88 2.24 -0.50
C THR A 66 -7.32 2.46 -0.93
N TYR A 67 -7.54 2.77 -2.20
CA TYR A 67 -8.86 2.74 -2.81
C TYR A 67 -8.99 1.48 -3.68
N GLN A 68 -10.12 0.80 -3.54
CA GLN A 68 -10.43 -0.41 -4.27
C GLN A 68 -11.81 -0.34 -4.91
N THR A 69 -11.92 -0.88 -6.12
CA THR A 69 -13.18 -0.92 -6.88
C THR A 69 -13.26 -2.21 -7.68
N GLY A 70 -14.44 -2.85 -7.67
CA GLY A 70 -14.63 -4.15 -8.31
C GLY A 70 -16.06 -4.39 -8.76
N SER A 71 -16.36 -5.66 -9.03
CA SER A 71 -17.69 -6.16 -9.36
C SER A 71 -18.70 -5.95 -8.21
N ASN A 72 -19.99 -6.18 -8.49
CA ASN A 72 -21.07 -6.11 -7.49
C ASN A 72 -21.18 -4.77 -6.74
N ALA A 73 -20.87 -3.67 -7.44
CA ALA A 73 -20.82 -2.32 -6.85
C ALA A 73 -19.87 -2.25 -5.63
N PHE A 74 -18.81 -3.04 -5.66
CA PHE A 74 -17.75 -2.98 -4.66
C PHE A 74 -16.90 -1.73 -4.84
N SER A 75 -16.85 -0.91 -3.81
CA SER A 75 -16.01 0.29 -3.74
C SER A 75 -15.65 0.55 -2.29
N GLN A 76 -14.36 0.66 -1.96
CA GLN A 76 -13.92 0.82 -0.58
C GLN A 76 -12.62 1.61 -0.48
N GLY A 77 -12.50 2.40 0.58
CA GLY A 77 -11.26 3.05 0.99
C GLY A 77 -10.76 2.42 2.29
N ASP A 78 -9.53 1.92 2.29
CA ASP A 78 -8.84 1.35 3.45
C ASP A 78 -7.74 2.32 3.92
N PHE A 79 -7.73 2.63 5.21
CA PHE A 79 -6.59 3.23 5.89
C PHE A 79 -5.78 2.13 6.58
N THR A 80 -4.47 2.11 6.36
CA THR A 80 -3.57 1.13 6.96
C THR A 80 -2.45 1.78 7.76
N LEU A 81 -1.98 1.06 8.78
CA LEU A 81 -0.82 1.39 9.58
C LEU A 81 -0.11 0.12 10.02
N GLY A 82 1.20 0.04 9.84
CA GLY A 82 1.95 -1.12 10.32
C GLY A 82 3.44 -1.10 10.06
N PRO A 83 4.18 -2.04 10.68
CA PRO A 83 5.60 -2.22 10.46
C PRO A 83 5.92 -2.88 9.12
N TYR A 84 7.02 -2.41 8.52
CA TYR A 84 7.75 -3.00 7.42
C TYR A 84 9.16 -3.34 7.90
N ILE A 85 9.67 -4.51 7.52
CA ILE A 85 11.01 -4.98 7.87
C ILE A 85 11.80 -5.18 6.59
N TYR A 86 12.88 -4.41 6.44
CA TYR A 86 13.83 -4.44 5.34
C TYR A 86 15.14 -5.09 5.81
N PRO A 87 15.26 -6.43 5.74
CA PRO A 87 16.42 -7.14 6.29
C PRO A 87 17.75 -6.69 5.69
N LEU A 88 17.77 -6.22 4.44
CA LEU A 88 18.98 -5.77 3.75
C LEU A 88 19.22 -4.25 3.83
N ALA A 89 18.49 -3.53 4.68
CA ALA A 89 18.64 -2.07 4.79
C ALA A 89 20.07 -1.64 5.14
N TYR A 90 20.79 -2.43 5.95
CA TYR A 90 22.17 -2.18 6.34
C TYR A 90 23.16 -2.19 5.16
N MET A 91 22.80 -2.86 4.05
CA MET A 91 23.61 -2.87 2.84
C MET A 91 23.43 -1.60 2.01
N GLY A 92 22.41 -0.80 2.32
CA GLY A 92 22.10 0.45 1.63
C GLY A 92 22.00 0.26 0.12
N ARG A 93 22.75 1.06 -0.64
CA ARG A 93 22.76 1.01 -2.12
C ARG A 93 23.66 -0.06 -2.73
N LYS A 94 24.30 -0.91 -1.90
CA LYS A 94 25.15 -2.00 -2.40
C LYS A 94 24.34 -3.13 -3.01
N THR A 95 23.03 -3.21 -2.72
CA THR A 95 22.12 -4.17 -3.34
C THR A 95 21.14 -3.43 -4.27
N PRO A 96 20.91 -3.94 -5.50
CA PRO A 96 19.92 -3.37 -6.40
C PRO A 96 18.48 -3.63 -5.94
N GLY A 97 18.28 -4.61 -5.05
CA GLY A 97 17.00 -4.98 -4.47
C GLY A 97 17.00 -4.93 -2.95
N GLN A 98 15.88 -4.49 -2.39
CA GLN A 98 15.61 -4.41 -0.97
C GLN A 98 14.33 -5.23 -0.69
N PRO A 99 14.45 -6.53 -0.36
CA PRO A 99 13.29 -7.32 0.03
C PRO A 99 12.72 -6.76 1.32
N PHE A 100 11.41 -6.92 1.51
CA PHE A 100 10.74 -6.54 2.74
C PHE A 100 9.57 -7.47 3.06
N ILE A 101 9.23 -7.53 4.34
CA ILE A 101 7.99 -8.12 4.84
C ILE A 101 7.23 -7.07 5.63
N TYR A 102 5.91 -7.20 5.71
CA TYR A 102 5.09 -6.26 6.44
C TYR A 102 3.86 -6.91 7.06
N ALA A 103 3.34 -6.24 8.08
CA ALA A 103 2.05 -6.52 8.69
C ALA A 103 1.38 -5.18 8.98
N GLU A 104 0.14 -4.99 8.54
CA GLU A 104 -0.59 -3.72 8.71
C GLU A 104 -1.98 -3.97 9.28
N GLY A 105 -2.35 -3.22 10.30
CA GLY A 105 -3.76 -3.09 10.69
C GLY A 105 -4.50 -2.19 9.71
N LYS A 106 -5.78 -2.47 9.49
CA LYS A 106 -6.61 -1.67 8.58
C LYS A 106 -7.99 -1.36 9.13
N ILE A 107 -8.51 -0.21 8.70
CA ILE A 107 -9.91 0.16 8.80
C ILE A 107 -10.41 0.62 7.43
N GLY A 108 -11.48 0.00 6.95
CA GLY A 108 -12.06 0.20 5.63
C GLY A 108 -13.48 0.73 5.71
N PHE A 109 -13.83 1.63 4.80
CA PHE A 109 -15.18 2.13 4.63
C PHE A 109 -15.57 2.03 3.16
N GLY A 110 -16.72 1.44 2.88
CA GLY A 110 -17.11 1.19 1.50
C GLY A 110 -18.52 0.67 1.33
N THR A 111 -18.73 0.06 0.17
CA THR A 111 -19.98 -0.58 -0.21
C THR A 111 -19.71 -1.91 -0.88
N LEU A 112 -20.57 -2.90 -0.62
CA LEU A 112 -20.67 -4.15 -1.37
C LEU A 112 -22.15 -4.45 -1.63
N ALA A 113 -22.52 -4.83 -2.84
CA ALA A 113 -23.91 -5.09 -3.22
C ALA A 113 -24.86 -3.94 -2.85
N LYS A 114 -24.39 -2.68 -3.01
CA LYS A 114 -25.09 -1.43 -2.65
C LYS A 114 -25.38 -1.24 -1.15
N LYS A 115 -24.82 -2.07 -0.28
CA LYS A 115 -24.90 -1.89 1.18
C LYS A 115 -23.59 -1.28 1.69
N SER A 116 -23.70 -0.29 2.57
CA SER A 116 -22.55 0.26 3.27
C SER A 116 -21.93 -0.79 4.17
N ARG A 117 -20.59 -0.83 4.21
CA ARG A 117 -19.82 -1.70 5.10
C ARG A 117 -18.68 -0.93 5.76
N THR A 118 -18.35 -1.36 6.96
CA THR A 118 -17.14 -0.97 7.67
C THR A 118 -16.37 -2.24 7.96
N ASP A 119 -15.10 -2.25 7.59
CA ASP A 119 -14.24 -3.41 7.73
C ASP A 119 -13.09 -3.07 8.65
N THR A 120 -12.72 -4.01 9.51
CA THR A 120 -11.48 -3.95 10.28
C THR A 120 -10.76 -5.26 10.10
N GLY A 121 -9.44 -5.20 9.99
CA GLY A 121 -8.66 -6.41 9.78
C GLY A 121 -7.17 -6.13 9.73
N PHE A 122 -6.45 -7.01 9.05
CA PHE A 122 -5.03 -6.88 8.84
C PHE A 122 -4.61 -7.34 7.44
N GLY A 123 -3.46 -6.87 6.99
CA GLY A 123 -2.79 -7.35 5.80
C GLY A 123 -1.38 -7.79 6.16
N MET A 124 -0.96 -8.93 5.66
CA MET A 124 0.43 -9.39 5.80
C MET A 124 0.99 -9.67 4.43
N GLY A 125 2.24 -9.32 4.20
CA GLY A 125 2.80 -9.50 2.88
C GLY A 125 4.31 -9.44 2.83
N ALA A 126 4.79 -9.67 1.62
CA ALA A 126 6.20 -9.62 1.29
C ALA A 126 6.37 -8.95 -0.08
N GLY A 127 7.52 -8.33 -0.28
CA GLY A 127 7.82 -7.65 -1.52
C GLY A 127 9.29 -7.36 -1.70
N ILE A 128 9.58 -6.67 -2.80
CA ILE A 128 10.91 -6.20 -3.15
C ILE A 128 10.84 -4.80 -3.73
N ASP A 129 11.67 -3.91 -3.20
CA ASP A 129 11.94 -2.60 -3.76
C ASP A 129 13.20 -2.70 -4.63
N LEU A 130 13.05 -2.51 -5.94
CA LEU A 130 14.15 -2.47 -6.90
C LEU A 130 14.58 -1.02 -7.11
N GLN A 131 15.83 -0.71 -6.77
CA GLN A 131 16.37 0.62 -6.94
C GLN A 131 16.80 0.86 -8.38
N MET A 132 16.01 1.64 -9.13
CA MET A 132 16.32 2.00 -10.52
C MET A 132 17.08 3.33 -10.64
N PHE A 133 16.85 4.26 -9.70
CA PHE A 133 17.46 5.59 -9.71
C PHE A 133 18.06 5.93 -8.34
N LYS A 134 18.71 7.10 -8.23
CA LYS A 134 19.35 7.57 -6.99
C LYS A 134 18.35 7.59 -5.82
N HIS A 135 17.13 8.02 -6.09
CA HIS A 135 16.10 8.37 -5.10
C HIS A 135 14.77 7.68 -5.33
N SER A 136 14.70 6.73 -6.27
CA SER A 136 13.43 6.11 -6.63
C SER A 136 13.64 4.74 -7.26
N GLY A 137 12.56 4.00 -7.34
CA GLY A 137 12.55 2.66 -7.90
C GLY A 137 11.14 2.11 -8.00
N VAL A 138 11.08 0.80 -8.23
CA VAL A 138 9.83 0.07 -8.41
C VAL A 138 9.65 -0.91 -7.27
N THR A 139 8.41 -1.02 -6.79
CA THR A 139 8.00 -1.95 -5.76
C THR A 139 7.17 -3.06 -6.39
N PHE A 140 7.44 -4.30 -6.01
CA PHE A 140 6.56 -5.44 -6.26
C PHE A 140 6.21 -6.07 -4.92
N SER A 141 4.95 -6.34 -4.64
CA SER A 141 4.58 -7.07 -3.42
C SER A 141 3.31 -7.89 -3.56
N VAL A 142 3.18 -8.86 -2.67
CA VAL A 142 1.99 -9.68 -2.47
C VAL A 142 1.50 -9.45 -1.04
N GLU A 143 0.19 -9.28 -0.87
CA GLU A 143 -0.49 -9.16 0.42
C GLU A 143 -1.50 -10.31 0.54
N GLN A 144 -1.49 -11.02 1.65
CA GLN A 144 -2.69 -11.68 2.15
C GLN A 144 -3.48 -10.65 2.95
N HIS A 145 -4.68 -10.36 2.48
CA HIS A 145 -5.66 -9.51 3.12
C HIS A 145 -6.61 -10.38 3.96
N SER A 146 -6.87 -9.96 5.19
CA SER A 146 -7.89 -10.56 6.04
C SER A 146 -8.67 -9.47 6.74
N ALA A 147 -9.93 -9.28 6.34
CA ALA A 147 -10.88 -8.41 7.00
C ALA A 147 -12.26 -9.10 7.00
N SER A 148 -13.32 -8.38 6.65
CA SER A 148 -14.64 -8.99 6.46
C SER A 148 -14.68 -9.95 5.27
N GLU A 149 -13.74 -9.82 4.32
CA GLU A 149 -13.46 -10.82 3.29
C GLU A 149 -11.95 -11.10 3.29
N ALA A 150 -11.54 -12.34 3.05
CA ALA A 150 -10.16 -12.70 2.78
C ALA A 150 -9.83 -12.53 1.29
N SER A 151 -8.63 -12.05 0.98
CA SER A 151 -8.20 -11.90 -0.41
C SER A 151 -6.69 -11.89 -0.59
N THR A 152 -6.25 -12.21 -1.80
CA THR A 152 -4.86 -12.02 -2.22
C THR A 152 -4.74 -10.74 -3.04
N ARG A 153 -3.83 -9.85 -2.64
CA ARG A 153 -3.53 -8.62 -3.38
C ARG A 153 -2.15 -8.66 -4.00
N LEU A 154 -2.07 -8.24 -5.26
CA LEU A 154 -0.83 -8.04 -5.99
C LEU A 154 -0.60 -6.56 -6.20
N TRP A 155 0.61 -6.10 -5.93
CA TRP A 155 1.00 -4.70 -6.03
C TRP A 155 2.19 -4.51 -6.97
N LEU A 156 2.05 -3.54 -7.86
CA LEU A 156 3.14 -2.93 -8.62
C LEU A 156 3.15 -1.44 -8.31
N GLY A 157 4.29 -0.90 -7.91
CA GLY A 157 4.36 0.50 -7.52
C GLY A 157 5.66 1.18 -7.86
N PHE A 158 5.64 2.49 -7.65
CA PHE A 158 6.79 3.36 -7.70
C PHE A 158 7.00 3.96 -6.31
N TYR A 159 8.25 3.97 -5.87
CA TYR A 159 8.64 4.62 -4.63
C TYR A 159 9.64 5.75 -4.89
N TRP A 160 9.62 6.75 -4.01
CA TRP A 160 10.55 7.88 -4.02
C TRP A 160 10.97 8.27 -2.58
N ARG A 161 12.23 8.69 -2.42
CA ARG A 161 12.90 9.10 -1.17
C ARG A 161 13.81 10.32 -1.33
#